data_AF-W3X9T8-F1
#
_entry.id   AF-W3X9T8-F1
#
_cell.length_a   1.000
_cell.length_b   1.000
_cell.length_c   1.000
_cell.angle_alpha   90.00
_cell.angle_beta   90.00
_cell.angle_gamma   90.00
#
_symmetry.space_group_name_H-M   'P 1'
#
loop_
_entity.id
_entity.type
_entity.pdbx_description
1 polymer ?
#
loop_
_entity_poly.entity_id
_entity_poly.type
_entity_poly.pdbx_seq_one_letter_code
_entity_poly.pdbx_strand_id
1 'polypeptide(L)'
;MTSEPEIILYDLACIKNVCFSPVVWRIRLLLNYKNVSYKTVFLEFQDIEPTLKDFGLAPNETGTKYTVPVIQYVPTGAYMMDSKPISEFIEKTYPSPAVPLTSDLGREIEAKTRQGLALTFRRSLMPREINILSPGAQQFFRRTREAAIGHRLEDLLEGDKEEQAWAEVAETMRSAGELIRTNSAEGPFVLGAHPSYTDFFIAGSLQCARVIDEEVFQKYLRGPGFKEAYDACLPYMEKRT
;
A
#
# COMPACT_ATOMS: atom_id res chain seq x y z
N MET A 1 26.10 17.10 -6.94
CA MET A 1 25.69 16.38 -8.17
C MET A 1 24.72 15.31 -7.71
N THR A 2 23.43 15.40 -8.07
CA THR A 2 22.48 14.33 -7.76
C THR A 2 22.80 13.15 -8.66
N SER A 3 23.20 12.02 -8.08
CA SER A 3 23.37 10.78 -8.82
C SER A 3 22.06 10.41 -9.51
N GLU A 4 22.14 9.87 -10.74
CA GLU A 4 20.97 9.35 -11.43
C GLU A 4 20.29 8.25 -10.59
N PRO A 5 18.94 8.16 -10.62
CA PRO A 5 18.23 7.14 -9.84
C PRO A 5 18.52 5.74 -10.38
N GLU A 6 18.68 4.76 -9.51
CA GLU A 6 18.82 3.35 -9.89
C GLU A 6 17.47 2.71 -10.24
N ILE A 7 16.38 3.23 -9.68
CA ILE A 7 15.02 2.73 -9.86
C ILE A 7 14.10 3.85 -10.33
N ILE A 8 13.29 3.59 -11.36
CA ILE A 8 12.09 4.39 -11.63
C ILE A 8 10.89 3.64 -11.07
N LEU A 9 10.23 4.21 -10.07
CA LEU A 9 9.04 3.65 -9.44
C LEU A 9 7.78 4.29 -10.02
N TYR A 10 6.97 3.50 -10.71
CA TYR A 10 5.66 3.92 -11.21
C TYR A 10 4.60 3.73 -10.11
N ASP A 11 3.93 4.82 -9.78
CA ASP A 11 2.99 4.97 -8.66
C ASP A 11 1.64 5.50 -9.17
N LEU A 12 0.61 5.41 -8.34
CA LEU A 12 -0.73 5.88 -8.66
C LEU A 12 -0.86 7.39 -8.36
N ALA A 13 -1.31 8.16 -9.34
CA ALA A 13 -1.47 9.61 -9.23
C ALA A 13 -2.67 10.02 -8.38
N CYS A 14 -2.49 11.08 -7.58
CA CYS A 14 -3.57 11.83 -6.94
C CYS A 14 -3.28 13.33 -7.03
N ILE A 15 -4.29 14.16 -6.78
CA ILE A 15 -4.17 15.63 -6.85
C ILE A 15 -3.21 16.22 -5.80
N LYS A 16 -2.89 15.44 -4.76
CA LYS A 16 -1.92 15.82 -3.71
C LYS A 16 -0.47 15.58 -4.15
N ASN A 17 -0.25 14.93 -5.30
CA ASN A 17 1.08 14.58 -5.83
C ASN A 17 1.93 13.78 -4.83
N VAL A 18 1.28 12.86 -4.10
CA VAL A 18 1.91 11.95 -3.13
C VAL A 18 1.46 10.51 -3.36
N CYS A 19 2.25 9.56 -2.87
CA CYS A 19 1.88 8.14 -2.85
C CYS A 19 0.68 7.93 -1.93
N PHE A 20 -0.36 7.30 -2.45
CA PHE A 20 -1.48 6.80 -1.62
C PHE A 20 -1.77 5.33 -1.86
N SER A 21 -1.18 4.69 -2.88
CA SER A 21 -1.39 3.27 -3.12
C SER A 21 -0.74 2.43 -2.02
N PRO A 22 -1.49 1.55 -1.32
CA PRO A 22 -0.96 0.78 -0.20
C PRO A 22 0.10 -0.22 -0.63
N VAL A 23 0.00 -0.75 -1.86
CA VAL A 23 0.98 -1.70 -2.42
C VAL A 23 2.24 -1.01 -2.93
N VAL A 24 2.13 0.23 -3.43
CA VAL A 24 3.31 1.02 -3.83
C VAL A 24 4.06 1.50 -2.59
N TRP A 25 3.36 1.86 -1.51
CA TRP A 25 3.98 2.20 -0.23
C TRP A 25 4.91 1.11 0.29
N ARG A 26 4.59 -0.18 0.09
CA ARG A 26 5.48 -1.28 0.50
C ARG A 26 6.83 -1.22 -0.18
N ILE A 27 6.82 -1.00 -1.49
CA ILE A 27 8.06 -0.87 -2.29
C ILE A 27 8.78 0.44 -1.95
N ARG A 28 8.05 1.53 -1.76
CA ARG A 28 8.61 2.83 -1.36
C ARG A 28 9.35 2.73 -0.02
N LEU A 29 8.72 2.14 1.00
CA LEU A 29 9.32 1.90 2.32
C LEU A 29 10.55 0.99 2.20
N LEU A 30 10.48 -0.06 1.39
CA LEU A 30 11.60 -0.96 1.15
C LEU A 30 12.81 -0.24 0.53
N LEU A 31 12.59 0.56 -0.51
CA LEU A 31 13.62 1.38 -1.15
C LEU A 31 14.21 2.41 -0.18
N ASN A 32 13.36 3.10 0.57
CA ASN A 32 13.77 4.12 1.55
C ASN A 32 14.60 3.50 2.69
N TYR A 33 14.16 2.35 3.25
CA TYR A 33 14.89 1.65 4.32
C TYR A 33 16.27 1.18 3.86
N LYS A 34 16.36 0.70 2.61
CA LYS A 34 17.63 0.26 2.01
C LYS A 34 18.49 1.39 1.45
N ASN A 35 18.00 2.63 1.50
CA ASN A 35 18.67 3.79 0.92
C ASN A 35 18.96 3.62 -0.59
N VAL A 36 18.05 2.96 -1.32
CA VAL A 36 18.15 2.80 -2.77
C VAL A 36 17.61 4.06 -3.45
N SER A 37 18.38 4.61 -4.38
CA SER A 37 17.98 5.82 -5.09
C SER A 37 16.87 5.53 -6.10
N TYR A 38 15.77 6.30 -6.04
CA TYR A 38 14.68 6.16 -7.01
C TYR A 38 14.00 7.48 -7.37
N LYS A 39 13.36 7.49 -8.54
CA LYS A 39 12.46 8.55 -8.98
C LYS A 39 11.05 7.99 -9.11
N THR A 40 10.05 8.76 -8.67
CA THR A 40 8.65 8.39 -8.86
C THR A 40 8.11 8.96 -10.17
N VAL A 41 7.36 8.14 -10.90
CA VAL A 41 6.51 8.55 -12.02
C VAL A 41 5.07 8.21 -11.65
N PHE A 42 4.21 9.22 -11.57
CA PHE A 42 2.80 9.03 -11.23
C PHE A 42 1.98 8.77 -12.50
N LEU A 43 1.15 7.73 -12.47
CA LEU A 43 0.21 7.35 -13.52
C LEU A 43 -1.23 7.50 -13.01
N GLU A 44 -2.09 8.11 -13.81
CA GLU A 44 -3.53 8.14 -13.54
C GLU A 44 -4.13 6.75 -13.81
N PHE A 45 -5.28 6.45 -13.21
CA PHE A 45 -5.92 5.13 -13.34
C PHE A 45 -6.11 4.67 -14.79
N GLN A 46 -6.57 5.56 -15.66
CA GLN A 46 -6.82 5.26 -17.07
C GLN A 46 -5.54 5.04 -17.89
N ASP A 47 -4.40 5.52 -17.39
CA ASP A 47 -3.13 5.50 -18.12
C ASP A 47 -2.25 4.31 -17.74
N ILE A 48 -2.57 3.58 -16.66
CA ILE A 48 -1.81 2.40 -16.20
C ILE A 48 -1.73 1.34 -17.30
N GLU A 49 -2.88 0.84 -17.76
CA GLU A 49 -2.90 -0.24 -18.76
C GLU A 49 -2.19 0.11 -20.08
N PRO A 50 -2.46 1.26 -20.74
CA PRO A 50 -1.74 1.60 -21.97
C PRO A 50 -0.23 1.77 -21.73
N THR A 51 0.17 2.45 -20.66
CA THR A 51 1.60 2.65 -20.35
C THR A 51 2.34 1.34 -20.13
N LEU A 52 1.75 0.41 -19.36
CA LEU A 52 2.41 -0.86 -19.05
C LEU A 52 2.45 -1.81 -20.26
N LYS A 53 1.48 -1.72 -21.18
CA LYS A 53 1.56 -2.40 -22.48
C LYS A 53 2.70 -1.87 -23.34
N ASP A 54 2.92 -0.56 -23.36
CA ASP A 54 4.01 0.06 -24.12
C ASP A 54 5.39 -0.34 -23.58
N PHE A 55 5.49 -0.66 -22.29
CA PHE A 55 6.70 -1.26 -21.69
C PHE A 55 6.91 -2.74 -22.06
N GLY A 56 5.97 -3.37 -22.76
CA GLY A 56 6.03 -4.79 -23.09
C GLY A 56 5.77 -5.73 -21.92
N LEU A 57 5.14 -5.25 -20.84
CA LEU A 57 4.79 -6.09 -19.70
C LEU A 57 3.61 -7.01 -20.04
N ALA A 58 3.75 -8.28 -19.63
CA ALA A 58 2.64 -9.23 -19.67
C ALA A 58 1.58 -8.84 -18.62
N PRO A 59 0.29 -9.10 -18.88
CA PRO A 59 -0.75 -8.88 -17.87
C PRO A 59 -0.58 -9.86 -16.70
N ASN A 60 -1.04 -9.46 -15.52
CA ASN A 60 -1.20 -10.35 -14.38
C ASN A 60 -2.09 -11.55 -14.75
N GLU A 61 -1.73 -12.73 -14.27
CA GLU A 61 -2.50 -13.97 -14.51
C GLU A 61 -3.87 -13.96 -13.83
N THR A 62 -4.00 -13.24 -12.72
CA THR A 62 -5.23 -13.15 -11.92
C THR A 62 -5.55 -11.70 -11.55
N GLY A 63 -6.83 -11.40 -11.35
CA GLY A 63 -7.28 -10.06 -10.95
C GLY A 63 -7.12 -9.00 -12.04
N THR A 64 -6.70 -7.80 -11.65
CA THR A 64 -6.50 -6.67 -12.58
C THR A 64 -5.25 -6.90 -13.42
N LYS A 65 -5.41 -6.88 -14.75
CA LYS A 65 -4.35 -7.19 -15.71
C LYS A 65 -3.10 -6.32 -15.58
N TYR A 66 -3.26 -5.03 -15.33
CA TYR A 66 -2.16 -4.07 -15.26
C TYR A 66 -2.30 -3.21 -14.02
N THR A 67 -1.27 -3.18 -13.18
CA THR A 67 -1.32 -2.59 -11.85
C THR A 67 0.00 -1.94 -11.49
N VAL A 68 -0.05 -0.91 -10.64
CA VAL A 68 1.12 -0.44 -9.89
C VAL A 68 1.25 -1.22 -8.56
N PRO A 69 2.45 -1.37 -7.96
CA PRO A 69 3.73 -0.81 -8.40
C PRO A 69 4.28 -1.46 -9.67
N VAL A 70 4.99 -0.65 -10.45
CA VAL A 70 5.94 -1.11 -11.47
C VAL A 70 7.28 -0.43 -11.19
N ILE A 71 8.38 -1.14 -11.40
CA ILE A 71 9.70 -0.54 -11.41
C ILE A 71 10.35 -0.68 -12.78
N GLN A 72 11.20 0.27 -13.14
CA GLN A 72 12.27 0.10 -14.11
C GLN A 72 13.59 0.08 -13.35
N TYR A 73 14.38 -0.99 -13.51
CA TYR A 73 15.74 -1.03 -13.02
C TYR A 73 16.66 -0.38 -14.04
N VAL A 74 17.13 0.84 -13.75
CA VAL A 74 17.86 1.69 -14.70
C VAL A 74 19.12 1.03 -15.25
N PRO A 75 19.94 0.31 -14.45
CA PRO A 75 21.15 -0.33 -14.95
C PRO A 75 20.95 -1.34 -16.08
N THR A 76 19.78 -2.00 -16.16
CA THR A 76 19.48 -2.97 -17.22
C THR A 76 18.34 -2.54 -18.14
N GLY A 77 17.60 -1.50 -17.77
CA GLY A 77 16.36 -1.09 -18.43
C GLY A 77 15.17 -2.03 -18.21
N ALA A 78 15.30 -3.05 -17.36
CA ALA A 78 14.25 -4.06 -17.16
C ALA A 78 13.06 -3.50 -16.39
N TYR A 79 11.84 -3.83 -16.84
CA TYR A 79 10.60 -3.51 -16.15
C TYR A 79 10.07 -4.70 -15.37
N MET A 80 9.52 -4.44 -14.18
CA MET A 80 8.88 -5.45 -13.33
C MET A 80 7.59 -4.90 -12.74
N MET A 81 6.52 -5.69 -12.81
CA MET A 81 5.21 -5.39 -12.23
C MET A 81 4.94 -6.30 -11.04
N ASP A 82 4.06 -5.83 -10.15
CA ASP A 82 3.61 -6.48 -8.91
C ASP A 82 4.61 -6.40 -7.75
N SER A 83 4.07 -6.08 -6.57
CA SER A 83 4.82 -5.85 -5.35
C SER A 83 5.65 -7.05 -4.90
N LYS A 84 5.19 -8.29 -5.12
CA LYS A 84 5.92 -9.49 -4.70
C LYS A 84 7.23 -9.70 -5.49
N PRO A 85 7.22 -9.89 -6.82
CA PRO A 85 8.47 -10.06 -7.58
C PRO A 85 9.39 -8.83 -7.46
N ILE A 86 8.83 -7.62 -7.32
CA ILE A 86 9.62 -6.41 -7.10
C ILE A 86 10.35 -6.46 -5.75
N SER A 87 9.68 -6.86 -4.66
CA SER A 87 10.34 -6.98 -3.34
C SER A 87 11.43 -8.05 -3.32
N GLU A 88 11.20 -9.19 -3.98
CA GLU A 88 12.19 -10.27 -4.11
C GLU A 88 13.40 -9.82 -4.92
N PHE A 89 13.17 -9.08 -6.01
CA PHE A 89 14.23 -8.46 -6.81
C PHE A 89 15.06 -7.45 -6.00
N ILE A 90 14.40 -6.58 -5.23
CA ILE A 90 15.08 -5.56 -4.42
C ILE A 90 15.91 -6.22 -3.31
N GLU A 91 15.38 -7.21 -2.57
CA GLU A 91 16.19 -7.93 -1.57
C GLU A 91 17.40 -8.63 -2.19
N LYS A 92 17.23 -9.26 -3.36
CA LYS A 92 18.32 -9.95 -4.04
C LYS A 92 19.40 -8.98 -4.52
N THR A 93 18.99 -7.83 -5.04
CA THR A 93 19.90 -6.83 -5.64
C THR A 93 20.59 -5.99 -4.57
N TYR A 94 19.88 -5.70 -3.47
CA TYR A 94 20.32 -4.86 -2.36
C TYR A 94 20.15 -5.61 -1.03
N PRO A 95 21.03 -6.58 -0.71
CA PRO A 95 20.83 -7.49 0.42
C PRO A 95 21.05 -6.86 1.81
N SER A 96 21.56 -5.62 1.88
CA SER A 96 21.84 -4.93 3.14
C SER A 96 21.22 -3.52 3.16
N PRO A 97 20.55 -3.11 4.25
CA PRO A 97 20.09 -3.96 5.35
C PRO A 97 19.05 -4.99 4.89
N ALA A 98 19.08 -6.19 5.47
CA ALA A 98 18.13 -7.25 5.13
C ALA A 98 16.70 -6.91 5.61
N VAL A 99 15.69 -7.26 4.81
CA VAL A 99 14.27 -7.19 5.22
C VAL A 99 13.63 -8.56 5.01
N PRO A 100 13.19 -9.25 6.08
CA PRO A 100 12.44 -10.49 5.93
C PRO A 100 11.14 -10.24 5.14
N LEU A 101 11.05 -10.84 3.95
CA LEU A 101 9.87 -10.73 3.08
C LEU A 101 8.68 -11.58 3.55
N THR A 102 8.95 -12.61 4.36
CA THR A 102 7.92 -13.47 4.93
C THR A 102 8.35 -14.03 6.28
N SER A 103 7.38 -14.29 7.13
CA SER A 103 7.51 -15.03 8.40
C SER A 103 6.16 -15.65 8.76
N ASP A 104 6.14 -16.63 9.65
CA ASP A 104 4.89 -17.29 10.07
C ASP A 104 3.96 -16.27 10.75
N LEU A 105 4.49 -15.49 11.68
CA LEU A 105 3.79 -14.39 12.34
C LEU A 105 3.28 -13.35 11.34
N GLY A 106 4.13 -12.94 10.39
CA GLY A 106 3.78 -11.95 9.37
C GLY A 106 2.64 -12.42 8.48
N ARG A 107 2.64 -13.69 8.05
CA ARG A 107 1.54 -14.25 7.25
C ARG A 107 0.23 -14.30 8.01
N GLU A 108 0.25 -14.62 9.31
CA GLU A 108 -0.96 -14.60 10.14
C GLU A 108 -1.53 -13.19 10.31
N ILE A 109 -0.66 -12.21 10.59
CA ILE A 109 -1.03 -10.80 10.66
C ILE A 109 -1.63 -10.34 9.33
N GLU A 110 -0.93 -10.55 8.21
CA GLU A 110 -1.39 -10.14 6.89
C GLU A 110 -2.75 -10.77 6.54
N ALA A 111 -2.96 -12.06 6.84
CA ALA A 111 -4.22 -12.74 6.56
C ALA A 111 -5.39 -12.10 7.31
N LYS A 112 -5.25 -11.88 8.62
CA LYS A 112 -6.29 -11.26 9.46
C LYS A 112 -6.51 -9.79 9.08
N THR A 113 -5.42 -9.04 8.89
CA THR A 113 -5.51 -7.64 8.47
C THR A 113 -6.16 -7.51 7.10
N ARG A 114 -5.83 -8.35 6.11
CA ARG A 114 -6.49 -8.31 4.78
C ARG A 114 -7.99 -8.60 4.87
N GLN A 115 -8.40 -9.53 5.72
CA GLN A 115 -9.82 -9.80 5.95
C GLN A 115 -10.55 -8.57 6.48
N GLY A 116 -10.02 -7.91 7.51
CA GLY A 116 -10.60 -6.69 8.08
C GLY A 116 -10.54 -5.48 7.13
N LEU A 117 -9.40 -5.30 6.46
CA LEU A 117 -9.20 -4.22 5.49
C LEU A 117 -10.10 -4.37 4.27
N ALA A 118 -10.43 -5.57 3.80
CA ALA A 118 -11.24 -5.72 2.59
C ALA A 118 -12.64 -5.07 2.76
N LEU A 119 -13.30 -5.35 3.89
CA LEU A 119 -14.63 -4.80 4.16
C LEU A 119 -14.58 -3.30 4.45
N THR A 120 -13.66 -2.86 5.32
CA THR A 120 -13.51 -1.44 5.68
C THR A 120 -13.01 -0.59 4.52
N PHE A 121 -12.11 -1.10 3.68
CA PHE A 121 -11.71 -0.43 2.43
C PHE A 121 -12.93 -0.23 1.53
N ARG A 122 -13.71 -1.28 1.29
CA ARG A 122 -14.90 -1.19 0.42
C ARG A 122 -15.95 -0.22 0.98
N ARG A 123 -16.22 -0.26 2.29
CA ARG A 123 -17.33 0.50 2.90
C ARG A 123 -16.96 1.89 3.36
N SER A 124 -15.71 2.13 3.73
CA SER A 124 -15.26 3.37 4.35
C SER A 124 -14.28 4.13 3.45
N LEU A 125 -13.28 3.47 2.86
CA LEU A 125 -12.20 4.18 2.15
C LEU A 125 -12.49 4.44 0.66
N MET A 126 -12.96 3.44 -0.08
CA MET A 126 -13.27 3.52 -1.51
C MET A 126 -14.22 4.68 -1.89
N PRO A 127 -15.34 4.95 -1.19
CA PRO A 127 -16.22 6.06 -1.54
C PRO A 127 -15.57 7.44 -1.33
N ARG A 128 -14.48 7.52 -0.55
CA ARG A 128 -13.74 8.74 -0.26
C ARG A 128 -12.52 8.92 -1.15
N GLU A 129 -11.99 7.83 -1.72
CA GLU A 129 -10.84 7.84 -2.64
C GLU A 129 -11.06 8.76 -3.84
N ILE A 130 -12.29 8.85 -4.35
CA ILE A 130 -12.65 9.74 -5.46
C ILE A 130 -12.29 11.21 -5.20
N ASN A 131 -12.29 11.66 -3.94
CA ASN A 131 -12.05 13.06 -3.57
C ASN A 131 -10.59 13.49 -3.71
N ILE A 132 -9.66 12.54 -3.86
CA ILE A 132 -8.24 12.83 -4.07
C ILE A 132 -7.80 12.64 -5.52
N LEU A 133 -8.72 12.28 -6.42
CA LEU A 133 -8.42 12.01 -7.83
C LEU A 133 -8.63 13.25 -8.72
N SER A 134 -7.88 13.32 -9.81
CA SER A 134 -8.12 14.35 -10.84
C SER A 134 -9.47 14.14 -11.53
N PRO A 135 -10.05 15.16 -12.20
CA PRO A 135 -11.34 15.01 -12.87
C PRO A 135 -11.42 13.83 -13.86
N GLY A 136 -10.33 13.55 -14.59
CA GLY A 136 -10.26 12.41 -15.51
C GLY A 136 -10.26 11.07 -14.78
N ALA A 137 -9.45 10.96 -13.73
CA ALA A 137 -9.41 9.75 -12.90
C ALA A 137 -10.70 9.54 -12.11
N GLN A 138 -11.41 10.59 -11.68
CA GLN A 138 -12.72 10.48 -11.04
C GLN A 138 -13.75 9.82 -11.96
N GLN A 139 -13.80 10.22 -13.25
CA GLN A 139 -14.70 9.62 -14.23
C GLN A 139 -14.39 8.14 -14.45
N PHE A 140 -13.11 7.79 -14.61
CA PHE A 140 -12.68 6.40 -14.73
C PHE A 140 -13.02 5.59 -13.47
N PHE A 141 -12.71 6.13 -12.29
CA PHE A 141 -12.92 5.49 -11.01
C PHE A 141 -14.40 5.22 -10.77
N ARG A 142 -15.26 6.24 -10.93
CA ARG A 142 -16.71 6.08 -10.78
C ARG A 142 -17.24 5.01 -11.73
N ARG A 143 -16.95 5.11 -13.03
CA ARG A 143 -17.42 4.14 -14.04
C ARG A 143 -17.02 2.70 -13.68
N THR A 144 -15.77 2.49 -13.27
CA THR A 144 -15.25 1.14 -13.00
C THR A 144 -15.70 0.59 -11.65
N ARG A 145 -15.74 1.41 -10.59
CA ARG A 145 -16.11 0.96 -9.24
C ARG A 145 -17.63 0.80 -9.10
N GLU A 146 -18.43 1.72 -9.64
CA GLU A 146 -19.89 1.61 -9.60
C GLU A 146 -20.38 0.41 -10.41
N ALA A 147 -19.77 0.11 -11.56
CA ALA A 147 -20.05 -1.11 -12.31
C ALA A 147 -19.71 -2.38 -11.50
N ALA A 148 -18.65 -2.35 -10.70
CA ALA A 148 -18.24 -3.50 -9.88
C ALA A 148 -19.10 -3.69 -8.62
N ILE A 149 -19.60 -2.62 -8.01
CA ILE A 149 -20.44 -2.69 -6.80
C ILE A 149 -21.95 -2.71 -7.10
N GLY A 150 -22.36 -2.30 -8.31
CA GLY A 150 -23.74 -2.33 -8.79
C GLY A 150 -24.62 -1.14 -8.36
N HIS A 151 -24.04 -0.10 -7.76
CA HIS A 151 -24.74 1.08 -7.23
C HIS A 151 -23.77 2.26 -7.10
N ARG A 152 -24.21 3.41 -6.59
CA ARG A 152 -23.35 4.60 -6.47
C ARG A 152 -22.32 4.44 -5.35
N LEU A 153 -21.20 5.14 -5.46
CA LEU A 153 -20.20 5.20 -4.39
C LEU A 153 -20.81 5.72 -3.08
N GLU A 154 -21.67 6.74 -3.15
CA GLU A 154 -22.25 7.37 -1.97
C GLU A 154 -23.15 6.41 -1.17
N ASP A 155 -23.78 5.45 -1.84
CA ASP A 155 -24.67 4.46 -1.20
C ASP A 155 -23.91 3.53 -0.22
N LEU A 156 -22.57 3.48 -0.32
CA LEU A 156 -21.71 2.76 0.62
C LEU A 156 -21.70 3.39 2.03
N LEU A 157 -22.00 4.69 2.13
CA LEU A 157 -21.95 5.49 3.36
C LEU A 157 -23.33 5.87 3.91
N GLU A 158 -24.41 5.45 3.27
CA GLU A 158 -25.77 5.76 3.75
C GLU A 158 -26.08 5.10 5.09
N GLY A 159 -26.73 5.85 5.98
CA GLY A 159 -27.17 5.35 7.28
C GLY A 159 -25.99 4.98 8.17
N ASP A 160 -26.05 3.79 8.77
CA ASP A 160 -25.04 3.23 9.68
C ASP A 160 -24.19 2.14 9.02
N LYS A 161 -24.22 2.03 7.67
CA LYS A 161 -23.50 0.99 6.91
C LYS A 161 -22.00 1.00 7.18
N GLU A 162 -21.40 2.18 7.36
CA GLU A 162 -19.98 2.30 7.68
C GLU A 162 -19.70 1.79 9.10
N GLU A 163 -20.46 2.25 10.10
CA GLU A 163 -20.32 1.85 11.50
C GLU A 163 -20.51 0.35 11.69
N GLN A 164 -21.49 -0.25 11.00
CA GLN A 164 -21.72 -1.69 10.98
C GLN A 164 -20.51 -2.44 10.43
N ALA A 165 -19.91 -1.96 9.32
CA ALA A 165 -18.72 -2.58 8.74
C ALA A 165 -17.52 -2.54 9.71
N TRP A 166 -17.36 -1.45 10.46
CA TRP A 166 -16.32 -1.36 11.50
C TRP A 166 -16.59 -2.28 12.68
N ALA A 167 -17.85 -2.39 13.12
CA ALA A 167 -18.23 -3.31 14.19
C ALA A 167 -18.00 -4.78 13.78
N GLU A 168 -18.30 -5.14 12.53
CA GLU A 168 -18.10 -6.49 11.99
C GLU A 168 -16.63 -6.92 12.01
N VAL A 169 -15.71 -6.02 11.70
CA VAL A 169 -14.27 -6.33 11.67
C VAL A 169 -13.55 -6.07 13.00
N ALA A 170 -14.23 -5.52 14.01
CA ALA A 170 -13.59 -5.03 15.24
C ALA A 170 -12.75 -6.11 15.93
N GLU A 171 -13.30 -7.31 16.07
CA GLU A 171 -12.62 -8.43 16.71
C GLU A 171 -11.45 -8.96 15.86
N THR A 172 -11.62 -9.07 14.55
CA THR A 172 -10.56 -9.48 13.61
C THR A 172 -9.39 -8.49 13.63
N MET A 173 -9.69 -7.19 13.60
CA MET A 173 -8.67 -6.13 13.67
C MET A 173 -7.99 -6.10 15.04
N ARG A 174 -8.73 -6.31 16.13
CA ARG A 174 -8.15 -6.45 17.47
C ARG A 174 -7.19 -7.64 17.54
N SER A 175 -7.61 -8.81 17.05
CA SER A 175 -6.77 -10.02 17.00
C SER A 175 -5.49 -9.81 16.16
N ALA A 176 -5.59 -9.16 15.00
CA ALA A 176 -4.41 -8.80 14.20
C ALA A 176 -3.48 -7.86 14.97
N GLY A 177 -4.04 -6.87 15.66
CA GLY A 177 -3.29 -5.93 16.49
C GLY A 177 -2.53 -6.56 17.66
N GLU A 178 -3.13 -7.57 18.30
CA GLU A 178 -2.44 -8.34 19.34
C GLU A 178 -1.22 -9.10 18.80
N LEU A 179 -1.33 -9.67 17.60
CA LEU A 179 -0.21 -10.35 16.93
C LEU A 179 0.90 -9.40 16.53
N ILE A 180 0.57 -8.17 16.10
CA ILE A 180 1.57 -7.14 15.81
C ILE A 180 2.47 -6.87 17.03
N ARG A 181 1.92 -6.98 18.24
CA ARG A 181 2.66 -6.74 19.50
C ARG A 181 3.41 -7.95 20.03
N THR A 182 3.38 -9.11 19.37
CA THR A 182 4.00 -10.35 19.89
C THR A 182 5.46 -10.16 20.31
N ASN A 183 6.24 -9.39 19.56
CA ASN A 183 7.66 -9.15 19.82
C ASN A 183 7.96 -7.73 20.33
N SER A 184 6.98 -7.02 20.92
CA SER A 184 7.16 -5.61 21.31
C SER A 184 8.23 -5.39 22.39
N ALA A 185 8.60 -6.43 23.14
CA ALA A 185 9.70 -6.38 24.10
C ALA A 185 11.08 -6.43 23.42
N GLU A 186 11.16 -6.93 22.20
CA GLU A 186 12.40 -7.11 21.42
C GLU A 186 12.68 -5.91 20.50
N GLY A 187 11.66 -5.11 20.20
CA GLY A 187 11.80 -3.87 19.44
C GLY A 187 10.46 -3.36 18.90
N PRO A 188 10.49 -2.26 18.13
CA PRO A 188 9.27 -1.58 17.68
C PRO A 188 8.61 -2.21 16.45
N PHE A 189 9.23 -3.22 15.82
CA PHE A 189 8.73 -3.86 14.61
C PHE A 189 8.12 -5.24 14.91
N VAL A 190 7.34 -5.76 13.97
CA VAL A 190 6.65 -7.08 14.07
C VAL A 190 7.63 -8.21 14.43
N LEU A 191 8.86 -8.17 13.91
CA LEU A 191 9.91 -9.16 14.17
C LEU A 191 10.99 -8.66 15.15
N GLY A 192 10.66 -7.66 15.97
CA GLY A 192 11.55 -7.12 17.01
C GLY A 192 12.31 -5.88 16.55
N ALA A 193 13.65 -5.98 16.45
CA ALA A 193 14.53 -4.82 16.36
C ALA A 193 14.56 -4.12 14.98
N HIS A 194 14.28 -4.84 13.89
CA HIS A 194 14.37 -4.34 12.52
C HIS A 194 13.07 -4.56 11.74
N PRO A 195 12.73 -3.69 10.77
CA PRO A 195 11.51 -3.82 10.00
C PRO A 195 11.51 -5.10 9.16
N SER A 196 10.32 -5.68 9.05
CA SER A 196 9.98 -6.73 8.09
C SER A 196 9.08 -6.17 6.99
N TYR A 197 8.86 -6.94 5.94
CA TYR A 197 7.92 -6.55 4.89
C TYR A 197 6.47 -6.46 5.41
N THR A 198 6.15 -7.17 6.50
CA THR A 198 4.87 -7.05 7.22
C THR A 198 4.68 -5.66 7.80
N ASP A 199 5.72 -5.06 8.38
CA ASP A 199 5.67 -3.69 8.90
C ASP A 199 5.35 -2.70 7.77
N PHE A 200 5.95 -2.89 6.59
CA PHE A 200 5.68 -2.07 5.41
C PHE A 200 4.27 -2.30 4.86
N PHE A 201 3.74 -3.52 4.93
CA PHE A 201 2.34 -3.82 4.61
C PHE A 201 1.38 -3.04 5.52
N ILE A 202 1.62 -3.03 6.84
CA ILE A 202 0.79 -2.32 7.82
C ILE A 202 0.90 -0.81 7.60
N ALA A 203 2.12 -0.27 7.62
CA ALA A 203 2.39 1.15 7.50
C ALA A 203 1.89 1.72 6.17
N GLY A 204 2.09 1.00 5.06
CA GLY A 204 1.59 1.42 3.75
C GLY A 204 0.06 1.41 3.64
N SER A 205 -0.62 0.47 4.29
CA SER A 205 -2.09 0.43 4.34
C SER A 205 -2.67 1.58 5.16
N LEU A 206 -2.04 1.89 6.30
CA LEU A 206 -2.43 3.00 7.16
C LEU A 206 -2.13 4.35 6.50
N GLN A 207 -0.98 4.50 5.83
CA GLN A 207 -0.63 5.73 5.12
C GLN A 207 -1.56 5.98 3.92
N CYS A 208 -1.98 4.92 3.21
CA CYS A 208 -3.06 5.01 2.21
C CYS A 208 -4.33 5.61 2.83
N ALA A 209 -4.79 5.05 3.96
CA ALA A 209 -5.96 5.54 4.66
C ALA A 209 -5.81 7.03 5.01
N ARG A 210 -4.67 7.43 5.59
CA ARG A 210 -4.39 8.82 5.99
C ARG A 210 -4.45 9.80 4.82
N VAL A 211 -3.89 9.42 3.67
CA VAL A 211 -3.89 10.29 2.49
C VAL A 211 -5.29 10.43 1.89
N ILE A 212 -6.12 9.37 1.94
CA ILE A 212 -7.50 9.41 1.44
C ILE A 212 -8.41 10.16 2.43
N ASP A 213 -8.40 9.77 3.70
CA ASP A 213 -9.28 10.31 4.74
C ASP A 213 -8.68 10.12 6.16
N GLU A 214 -8.47 11.23 6.86
CA GLU A 214 -7.85 11.22 8.20
C GLU A 214 -8.75 10.52 9.24
N GLU A 215 -10.08 10.64 9.17
CA GLU A 215 -10.97 10.02 10.16
C GLU A 215 -10.93 8.49 10.04
N VAL A 216 -10.90 7.97 8.81
CA VAL A 216 -10.75 6.54 8.52
C VAL A 216 -9.41 6.03 9.03
N PHE A 217 -8.33 6.79 8.83
CA PHE A 217 -7.02 6.48 9.41
C PHE A 217 -7.09 6.38 10.95
N GLN A 218 -7.70 7.36 11.61
CA GLN A 218 -7.87 7.34 13.08
C GLN A 218 -8.69 6.13 13.56
N LYS A 219 -9.66 5.64 12.78
CA LYS A 219 -10.41 4.41 13.11
C LYS A 219 -9.49 3.17 13.10
N TYR A 220 -8.60 3.04 12.12
CA TYR A 220 -7.63 1.93 12.09
C TYR A 220 -6.66 1.95 13.28
N LEU A 221 -6.25 3.14 13.74
CA LEU A 221 -5.34 3.27 14.89
C LEU A 221 -5.94 2.85 16.24
N ARG A 222 -7.25 2.62 16.32
CA ARG A 222 -7.91 2.14 17.56
C ARG A 222 -7.55 0.70 17.89
N GLY A 223 -7.12 -0.08 16.90
CA GLY A 223 -6.62 -1.43 17.13
C GLY A 223 -5.25 -1.41 17.82
N PRO A 224 -4.96 -2.36 18.73
CA PRO A 224 -3.65 -2.44 19.38
C PRO A 224 -2.54 -2.62 18.35
N GLY A 225 -1.34 -2.07 18.58
CA GLY A 225 -0.15 -2.33 17.75
C GLY A 225 -0.10 -1.58 16.41
N PHE A 226 -1.24 -1.22 15.81
CA PHE A 226 -1.27 -0.54 14.51
C PHE A 226 -0.59 0.83 14.54
N LYS A 227 -0.81 1.60 15.60
CA LYS A 227 -0.18 2.91 15.76
C LYS A 227 1.33 2.77 15.94
N GLU A 228 1.76 1.85 16.79
CA GLU A 228 3.16 1.61 17.09
C GLU A 228 3.92 1.15 15.83
N ALA A 229 3.36 0.20 15.08
CA ALA A 229 3.95 -0.27 13.82
C ALA A 229 4.03 0.83 12.75
N TYR A 230 3.01 1.69 12.67
CA TYR A 230 3.01 2.85 11.78
C TYR A 230 4.08 3.87 12.17
N ASP A 231 4.12 4.26 13.45
CA ASP A 231 5.07 5.22 13.99
C ASP A 231 6.52 4.74 13.79
N ALA A 232 6.78 3.44 13.99
CA ALA A 232 8.09 2.82 13.76
C ALA A 232 8.58 2.95 12.31
N CYS A 233 7.66 3.08 11.35
CA CYS A 233 7.98 3.24 9.94
C CYS A 233 8.09 4.70 9.47
N LEU A 234 7.69 5.69 10.28
CA LEU A 234 7.76 7.11 9.93
C LEU A 234 9.15 7.56 9.42
N PRO A 235 10.29 7.13 10.02
CA PRO A 235 11.62 7.52 9.55
C PRO A 235 11.96 7.06 8.12
N TYR A 236 11.15 6.16 7.55
CA TYR A 236 11.30 5.61 6.20
C TYR A 236 10.20 6.07 5.25
N MET A 237 9.25 6.91 5.68
CA MET A 237 8.19 7.43 4.80
C MET A 237 8.65 8.62 3.95
N GLU A 238 9.65 9.37 4.43
CA GLU A 238 10.29 10.43 3.68
C GLU A 238 11.44 9.88 2.83
N LYS A 239 11.57 10.39 1.61
CA LYS A 239 12.73 10.09 0.77
C LYS A 239 13.94 10.79 1.38
N ARG A 240 14.93 10.03 1.83
CA ARG A 240 16.24 10.59 2.19
C ARG A 240 16.87 11.12 0.90
N THR A 241 17.05 12.44 0.85
CA THR A 241 17.59 13.19 -0.30
C THR A 241 19.04 12.84 -0.59
#